data_AF-A0A534C7W4-F1
#
_entry.id   AF-A0A534C7W4-F1
#
_cell.length_a   1.000
_cell.length_b   1.000
_cell.length_c   1.000
_cell.angle_alpha   90.00
_cell.angle_beta   90.00
_cell.angle_gamma   90.00
#
_symmetry.space_group_name_H-M   'P 1'
#
loop_
_entity.id
_entity.type
_entity.pdbx_description
1 polymer ?
#
loop_
_entity_poly.entity_id
_entity_poly.type
_entity_poly.pdbx_seq_one_letter_code
_entity_poly.pdbx_strand_id
1 'polypeptide(L)'
;WRVRWWMKFMDQWLGPSFSMIGWKVFVGPAVSSRDQGELKAAIERIPLPERRVAWRKAIYGQFGEEELKESQRRVALGIRMLEQELANRPWLASNQYSLADINGFNLAYALPLAQPALSNDELTPNILRWLRAIYARPATKACWAMGRTSMVKRVTILEQPQIGRRQVT
;
A
#
# COMPACT_ATOMS: atom_id res chain seq x y z
N TRP A 1 -8.93 22.20 -2.42
CA TRP A 1 -9.42 21.13 -3.32
C TRP A 1 -8.36 20.07 -3.59
N ARG A 2 -7.08 20.42 -3.88
CA ARG A 2 -6.00 19.45 -4.16
C ARG A 2 -5.87 18.33 -3.12
N VAL A 3 -5.91 18.67 -1.83
CA VAL A 3 -5.88 17.69 -0.72
C VAL A 3 -6.97 16.61 -0.88
N ARG A 4 -8.23 17.03 -1.08
CA ARG A 4 -9.36 16.10 -1.26
C ARG A 4 -9.26 15.30 -2.57
N TRP A 5 -8.73 15.92 -3.63
CA TRP A 5 -8.52 15.23 -4.90
C TRP A 5 -7.52 14.08 -4.74
N TRP A 6 -6.40 14.33 -4.07
CA TRP A 6 -5.40 13.30 -3.80
C TRP A 6 -5.93 12.20 -2.89
N MET A 7 -6.66 12.54 -1.83
CA MET A 7 -7.32 11.53 -0.99
C MET A 7 -8.27 10.65 -1.84
N LYS A 8 -9.10 11.27 -2.68
CA LYS A 8 -10.03 10.53 -3.56
C LYS A 8 -9.27 9.64 -4.56
N PHE A 9 -8.20 10.14 -5.16
CA PHE A 9 -7.35 9.38 -6.07
C PHE A 9 -6.75 8.15 -5.38
N MET A 10 -6.19 8.35 -4.19
CA MET A 10 -5.61 7.30 -3.37
C MET A 10 -6.68 6.26 -2.95
N ASP A 11 -7.84 6.70 -2.48
CA ASP A 11 -8.88 5.79 -1.96
C ASP A 11 -9.64 5.03 -3.05
N GLN A 12 -9.97 5.70 -4.15
CA GLN A 12 -10.88 5.16 -5.16
C GLN A 12 -10.18 4.57 -6.37
N TRP A 13 -8.96 5.01 -6.67
CA TRP A 13 -8.26 4.60 -7.88
C TRP A 13 -7.04 3.74 -7.57
N LEU A 14 -6.14 4.20 -6.71
CA LEU A 14 -4.87 3.51 -6.46
C LEU A 14 -4.98 2.41 -5.38
N GLY A 15 -5.67 2.70 -4.28
CA GLY A 15 -5.87 1.80 -3.13
C GLY A 15 -6.49 0.46 -3.51
N PRO A 16 -7.55 0.39 -4.35
CA PRO A 16 -8.12 -0.87 -4.81
C PRO A 16 -7.12 -1.74 -5.58
N SER A 17 -6.24 -1.14 -6.39
CA SER A 17 -5.21 -1.87 -7.14
C SER A 17 -4.10 -2.41 -6.23
N PHE A 18 -3.65 -1.63 -5.23
CA PHE A 18 -2.75 -2.14 -4.19
C PHE A 18 -3.39 -3.30 -3.40
N SER A 19 -4.65 -3.12 -3.01
CA SER A 19 -5.40 -4.13 -2.26
C SER A 19 -5.50 -5.42 -3.06
N MET A 20 -5.87 -5.38 -4.34
CA MET A 20 -5.98 -6.59 -5.15
C MET A 20 -4.69 -7.42 -5.20
N ILE A 21 -3.54 -6.75 -5.42
CA ILE A 21 -2.24 -7.40 -5.41
C ILE A 21 -1.95 -7.96 -4.00
N GLY A 22 -2.20 -7.17 -2.96
CA GLY A 22 -1.99 -7.58 -1.57
C GLY A 22 -2.84 -8.78 -1.15
N TRP A 23 -4.09 -8.87 -1.61
CA TRP A 23 -4.97 -10.00 -1.32
C TRP A 23 -4.51 -11.28 -2.01
N LYS A 24 -4.02 -11.19 -3.25
CA LYS A 24 -3.42 -12.33 -3.96
C LYS A 24 -2.13 -12.80 -3.29
N VAL A 25 -1.23 -11.88 -2.94
CA VAL A 25 0.13 -12.21 -2.50
C VAL A 25 0.23 -12.52 -1.01
N PHE A 26 -0.63 -11.91 -0.17
CA PHE A 26 -0.56 -12.06 1.29
C PHE A 26 -1.78 -12.77 1.87
N VAL A 27 -2.98 -12.30 1.57
CA VAL A 27 -4.19 -12.77 2.28
C VAL A 27 -4.53 -14.21 1.92
N GLY A 28 -4.60 -14.54 0.62
CA GLY A 28 -4.87 -15.91 0.16
C GLY A 28 -3.90 -16.93 0.76
N PRO A 29 -2.57 -16.73 0.62
CA PRO A 29 -1.58 -17.62 1.23
C PRO A 29 -1.65 -17.69 2.77
N ALA A 30 -1.98 -16.59 3.46
CA ALA A 30 -2.06 -16.58 4.92
C ALA A 30 -3.25 -17.38 5.50
N VAL A 31 -4.25 -17.69 4.67
CA VAL A 31 -5.44 -18.45 5.09
C VAL A 31 -5.54 -19.81 4.40
N SER A 32 -4.66 -20.14 3.47
CA SER A 32 -4.73 -21.38 2.67
C SER A 32 -4.60 -22.66 3.52
N SER A 33 -3.94 -22.58 4.68
CA SER A 33 -3.77 -23.71 5.60
C SER A 33 -4.94 -23.93 6.56
N ARG A 34 -5.97 -23.07 6.52
CA ARG A 34 -7.14 -23.20 7.40
C ARG A 34 -8.15 -24.19 6.83
N ASP A 35 -9.03 -24.70 7.69
CA ASP A 35 -10.12 -25.57 7.27
C ASP A 35 -11.04 -24.87 6.26
N GLN A 36 -11.32 -25.54 5.15
CA GLN A 36 -12.08 -24.98 4.04
C GLN A 36 -13.56 -24.80 4.39
N GLY A 37 -14.12 -25.67 5.23
CA GLY A 37 -15.49 -25.56 5.73
C GLY A 37 -15.66 -24.35 6.63
N GLU A 38 -14.73 -24.15 7.56
CA GLU A 38 -14.70 -22.97 8.44
C GLU A 38 -14.54 -21.67 7.65
N LEU A 39 -13.64 -21.63 6.66
CA LEU A 39 -13.47 -20.47 5.79
C LEU A 39 -14.75 -20.14 5.01
N LYS A 40 -15.42 -21.15 4.45
CA LYS A 40 -16.69 -20.97 3.74
C LYS A 40 -17.78 -20.42 4.66
N ALA A 41 -17.94 -21.00 5.84
CA ALA A 41 -18.91 -20.54 6.84
C ALA A 41 -18.62 -19.10 7.30
N ALA A 42 -17.34 -18.75 7.49
CA ALA A 42 -16.92 -17.39 7.84
C ALA A 42 -17.27 -16.40 6.72
N ILE A 43 -17.04 -16.76 5.45
CA ILE A 43 -17.42 -15.93 4.30
C ILE A 43 -18.95 -15.73 4.27
N GLU A 44 -19.74 -16.77 4.48
CA GLU A 44 -21.21 -16.69 4.40
C GLU A 44 -21.82 -15.74 5.43
N ARG A 45 -21.15 -15.54 6.58
CA ARG A 45 -21.56 -14.58 7.62
C ARG A 45 -21.28 -13.12 7.27
N ILE A 46 -20.50 -12.83 6.22
CA ILE A 46 -20.19 -11.46 5.81
C ILE A 46 -21.44 -10.80 5.20
N PRO A 47 -21.96 -9.70 5.79
CA PRO A 47 -23.21 -9.10 5.31
C PRO A 47 -23.13 -8.58 3.87
N LEU A 48 -21.99 -7.97 3.52
CA LEU A 48 -21.77 -7.32 2.23
C LEU A 48 -21.48 -8.36 1.12
N PRO A 49 -22.37 -8.52 0.12
CA PRO A 49 -22.17 -9.50 -0.97
C PRO A 49 -20.86 -9.31 -1.73
N GLU A 50 -20.48 -8.07 -2.02
CA GLU A 50 -19.23 -7.74 -2.72
C GLU A 50 -17.99 -8.15 -1.91
N ARG A 51 -18.06 -8.10 -0.58
CA ARG A 51 -16.99 -8.59 0.29
C ARG A 51 -16.92 -10.12 0.29
N ARG A 52 -18.05 -10.82 0.21
CA ARG A 52 -18.07 -12.28 0.04
C ARG A 52 -17.36 -12.69 -1.25
N VAL A 53 -17.65 -11.98 -2.35
CA VAL A 53 -16.98 -12.22 -3.65
C VAL A 53 -15.47 -12.00 -3.52
N ALA A 54 -15.02 -10.89 -2.92
CA ALA A 54 -13.60 -10.59 -2.74
C ALA A 54 -12.87 -11.66 -1.90
N TRP A 55 -13.47 -12.13 -0.80
CA TRP A 55 -12.88 -13.17 0.04
C TRP A 55 -12.79 -14.51 -0.66
N ARG A 56 -13.84 -14.94 -1.36
CA ARG A 56 -13.81 -16.17 -2.17
C ARG A 56 -12.72 -16.11 -3.22
N LYS A 57 -12.63 -14.99 -3.91
CA LYS A 57 -11.61 -14.76 -4.94
C LYS A 57 -10.19 -14.91 -4.39
N ALA A 58 -9.94 -14.37 -3.21
CA ALA A 58 -8.63 -14.45 -2.58
C ALA A 58 -8.30 -15.84 -2.04
N ILE A 59 -9.23 -16.50 -1.37
CA ILE A 59 -9.04 -17.84 -0.80
C ILE A 59 -8.86 -18.89 -1.90
N TYR A 60 -9.65 -18.80 -2.97
CA TYR A 60 -9.63 -19.76 -4.07
C TYR A 60 -8.74 -19.35 -5.25
N GLY A 61 -7.97 -18.27 -5.11
CA GLY A 61 -7.01 -17.82 -6.13
C GLY A 61 -7.63 -17.39 -7.47
N GLN A 62 -8.89 -16.95 -7.49
CA GLN A 62 -9.65 -16.67 -8.71
C GLN A 62 -9.39 -15.27 -9.30
N PHE A 63 -8.18 -14.74 -9.16
CA PHE A 63 -7.80 -13.46 -9.78
C PHE A 63 -7.47 -13.67 -11.26
N GLY A 64 -8.25 -13.05 -12.14
CA GLY A 64 -8.02 -13.11 -13.58
C GLY A 64 -6.73 -12.39 -13.98
N GLU A 65 -6.05 -12.89 -15.01
CA GLU A 65 -4.79 -12.30 -15.47
C GLU A 65 -4.94 -10.84 -15.90
N GLU A 66 -5.98 -10.52 -16.68
CA GLU A 66 -6.22 -9.16 -17.17
C GLU A 66 -6.51 -8.17 -16.05
N GLU A 67 -7.19 -8.62 -15.00
CA GLU A 67 -7.48 -7.79 -13.83
C GLU A 67 -6.22 -7.46 -13.02
N LEU A 68 -5.30 -8.43 -12.93
CA LEU A 68 -4.00 -8.23 -12.30
C LEU A 68 -3.10 -7.33 -13.14
N LYS A 69 -3.08 -7.51 -14.46
CA LYS A 69 -2.36 -6.63 -15.39
C LYS A 69 -2.86 -5.20 -15.28
N GLU A 70 -4.18 -4.99 -15.25
CA GLU A 70 -4.75 -3.66 -15.08
C GLU A 70 -4.40 -3.07 -13.71
N SER A 71 -4.44 -3.86 -12.63
CA SER A 71 -4.02 -3.39 -11.31
C SER A 71 -2.54 -3.01 -11.27
N GLN A 72 -1.66 -3.79 -11.90
CA GLN A 72 -0.24 -3.46 -12.02
C GLN A 72 -0.04 -2.17 -12.83
N ARG A 73 -0.76 -2.00 -13.95
CA ARG A 73 -0.70 -0.78 -14.77
C ARG A 73 -1.13 0.45 -13.98
N ARG A 74 -2.22 0.36 -13.22
CA ARG A 74 -2.71 1.45 -12.34
C ARG A 74 -1.72 1.77 -11.23
N VAL A 75 -1.13 0.75 -10.61
CA VAL A 75 -0.07 0.94 -9.61
C VAL A 75 1.11 1.69 -10.22
N ALA A 76 1.65 1.24 -11.35
CA ALA A 76 2.77 1.90 -11.99
C ALA A 76 2.46 3.36 -12.37
N LEU A 77 1.27 3.64 -12.90
CA LEU A 77 0.84 5.01 -13.21
C LEU A 77 0.65 5.85 -11.93
N GLY A 78 0.02 5.30 -10.90
CA GLY A 78 -0.20 6.01 -9.64
C GLY A 78 1.09 6.36 -8.90
N ILE A 79 2.08 5.48 -8.92
CA ILE A 79 3.42 5.75 -8.39
C ILE A 79 4.05 6.94 -9.14
N ARG A 80 4.02 6.93 -10.47
CA ARG A 80 4.55 8.04 -11.27
C ARG A 80 3.85 9.36 -10.96
N MET A 81 2.51 9.35 -10.87
CA MET A 81 1.74 10.56 -10.53
C MET A 81 2.09 11.08 -9.14
N LEU A 82 2.20 10.19 -8.15
CA LEU A 82 2.55 10.56 -6.77
C LEU A 82 3.96 11.14 -6.68
N GLU A 83 4.93 10.51 -7.35
CA GLU A 83 6.32 11.00 -7.43
C GLU A 83 6.39 12.39 -8.06
N GLN A 84 5.69 12.59 -9.19
CA GLN A 84 5.63 13.88 -9.88
C GLN A 84 5.01 14.98 -9.02
N GLU A 85 3.93 14.70 -8.29
CA GLU A 85 3.34 15.72 -7.42
C GLU A 85 4.25 16.06 -6.23
N LEU A 86 4.88 15.05 -5.63
CA LEU A 86 5.82 15.24 -4.52
C LEU A 86 7.12 15.93 -4.96
N ALA A 87 7.44 15.99 -6.24
CA ALA A 87 8.54 16.81 -6.75
C ALA A 87 8.25 18.32 -6.63
N ASN A 88 6.97 18.71 -6.66
CA ASN A 88 6.59 20.14 -6.67
C ASN A 88 6.59 20.78 -5.28
N ARG A 89 6.46 19.98 -4.20
CA ARG A 89 6.14 20.46 -2.84
C ARG A 89 6.70 19.52 -1.76
N PRO A 90 6.94 20.02 -0.54
CA PRO A 90 7.40 19.18 0.56
C PRO A 90 6.38 18.11 0.97
N TRP A 91 5.08 18.42 0.85
CA TRP A 91 3.97 17.56 1.27
C TRP A 91 3.00 17.32 0.11
N LEU A 92 2.25 16.22 0.17
CA LEU A 92 1.30 15.86 -0.87
C LEU A 92 0.21 16.92 -0.97
N ALA A 93 0.01 17.48 -2.16
CA ALA A 93 -1.06 18.43 -2.46
C ALA A 93 -0.96 19.80 -1.74
N SER A 94 0.11 20.09 -0.97
CA SER A 94 0.19 21.27 -0.09
C SER A 94 1.65 21.61 0.30
N ASN A 95 1.89 22.85 0.73
CA ASN A 95 3.19 23.24 1.34
C ASN A 95 3.26 22.89 2.83
N GLN A 96 2.15 22.46 3.42
CA GLN A 96 2.04 22.05 4.82
C GLN A 96 1.46 20.64 4.91
N TYR A 97 1.89 19.88 5.91
CA TYR A 97 1.39 18.54 6.20
C TYR A 97 -0.13 18.54 6.36
N SER A 98 -0.82 17.58 5.74
CA SER A 98 -2.27 17.60 5.59
C SER A 98 -2.90 16.20 5.64
N LEU A 99 -4.23 16.14 5.51
CA LEU A 99 -4.96 14.87 5.41
C LEU A 99 -4.57 14.05 4.18
N ALA A 100 -4.08 14.68 3.10
CA ALA A 100 -3.59 13.94 1.93
C ALA A 100 -2.36 13.12 2.28
N ASP A 101 -1.47 13.66 3.13
CA ASP A 101 -0.28 12.96 3.58
C ASP A 101 -0.61 11.78 4.49
N ILE A 102 -1.54 11.97 5.44
CA ILE A 102 -2.00 10.92 6.35
C ILE A 102 -2.65 9.77 5.56
N ASN A 103 -3.57 10.11 4.65
CA ASN A 103 -4.24 9.14 3.78
C ASN A 103 -3.24 8.41 2.88
N GLY A 104 -2.38 9.17 2.20
CA GLY A 104 -1.39 8.64 1.28
C GLY A 104 -0.43 7.69 1.97
N PHE A 105 0.12 8.08 3.12
CA PHE A 105 1.10 7.29 3.85
C PHE A 105 0.55 5.91 4.24
N ASN A 106 -0.69 5.86 4.73
CA ASN A 106 -1.32 4.59 5.13
C ASN A 106 -1.44 3.59 3.96
N LEU A 107 -1.51 4.07 2.73
CA LEU A 107 -1.56 3.24 1.52
C LEU A 107 -0.17 2.96 0.92
N ALA A 108 0.78 3.89 1.07
CA ALA A 108 2.06 3.86 0.37
C ALA A 108 3.27 3.47 1.23
N TYR A 109 3.16 3.36 2.56
CA TYR A 109 4.32 3.12 3.44
C TYR A 109 5.13 1.86 3.07
N ALA A 110 4.46 0.81 2.59
CA ALA A 110 5.09 -0.44 2.20
C ALA A 110 5.47 -0.50 0.71
N LEU A 111 5.30 0.59 -0.04
CA LEU A 111 5.51 0.60 -1.48
C LEU A 111 6.92 0.14 -1.89
N PRO A 112 8.02 0.55 -1.21
CA PRO A 112 9.37 0.08 -1.57
C PRO A 112 9.58 -1.41 -1.32
N LEU A 113 8.81 -2.02 -0.42
CA LEU A 113 8.83 -3.48 -0.17
C LEU A 113 7.94 -4.24 -1.15
N ALA A 114 6.77 -3.70 -1.46
CA ALA A 114 5.76 -4.37 -2.28
C ALA A 114 6.02 -4.22 -3.79
N GLN A 115 6.67 -3.12 -4.19
CA GLN A 115 6.93 -2.76 -5.59
C GLN A 115 8.37 -2.22 -5.75
N PRO A 116 9.42 -2.95 -5.34
CA PRO A 116 10.80 -2.46 -5.32
C PRO A 116 11.33 -2.07 -6.71
N ALA A 117 10.80 -2.68 -7.77
CA ALA A 117 11.14 -2.34 -9.16
C ALA A 117 10.52 -1.03 -9.65
N LEU A 118 9.55 -0.47 -8.90
CA LEU A 118 8.85 0.77 -9.25
C LEU A 118 9.07 1.88 -8.23
N SER A 119 9.40 1.54 -6.98
CA SER A 119 9.62 2.51 -5.92
C SER A 119 10.82 2.12 -5.08
N ASN A 120 11.85 2.95 -5.14
CA ASN A 120 13.09 2.86 -4.39
C ASN A 120 13.76 4.26 -4.44
N ASP A 121 14.91 4.41 -3.80
CA ASP A 121 15.60 5.70 -3.72
C ASP A 121 16.07 6.25 -5.07
N GLU A 122 16.26 5.41 -6.08
CA GLU A 122 16.70 5.83 -7.42
C GLU A 122 15.51 6.25 -8.29
N LEU A 123 14.43 5.47 -8.28
CA LEU A 123 13.27 5.69 -9.16
C LEU A 123 12.24 6.68 -8.60
N THR A 124 12.10 6.74 -7.28
CA THR A 124 11.07 7.55 -6.61
C THR A 124 11.60 8.32 -5.40
N PRO A 125 12.66 9.13 -5.55
CA PRO A 125 13.29 9.83 -4.42
C PRO A 125 12.33 10.76 -3.66
N ASN A 126 11.34 11.36 -4.32
CA ASN A 126 10.39 12.25 -3.66
C ASN A 126 9.40 11.48 -2.77
N ILE A 127 8.91 10.32 -3.23
CA ILE A 127 8.12 9.38 -2.41
C ILE A 127 8.94 8.94 -1.21
N LEU A 128 10.20 8.52 -1.39
CA LEU A 128 11.01 8.03 -0.28
C LEU A 128 11.29 9.14 0.75
N ARG A 129 11.64 10.35 0.30
CA ARG A 129 11.74 11.54 1.18
C ARG A 129 10.47 11.74 1.98
N TRP A 130 9.32 11.73 1.31
CA TRP A 130 8.02 11.97 1.92
C TRP A 130 7.64 10.88 2.94
N LEU A 131 7.80 9.59 2.59
CA LEU A 131 7.55 8.47 3.51
C LEU A 131 8.42 8.56 4.76
N ARG A 132 9.73 8.80 4.60
CA ARG A 132 10.66 8.96 5.72
C ARG A 132 10.29 10.15 6.60
N ALA A 133 9.94 11.29 5.98
CA ALA A 133 9.53 12.48 6.72
C ALA A 133 8.26 12.28 7.55
N ILE A 134 7.28 11.54 7.03
CA ILE A 134 6.06 11.19 7.79
C ILE A 134 6.38 10.21 8.91
N TYR A 135 7.16 9.17 8.63
CA TYR A 135 7.51 8.16 9.63
C TYR A 135 8.35 8.73 10.77
N ALA A 136 9.22 9.71 10.50
CA ALA A 136 10.02 10.38 11.51
C ALA A 136 9.20 11.18 12.55
N ARG A 137 7.93 11.50 12.27
CA ARG A 137 7.09 12.29 13.18
C ARG A 137 6.79 11.50 14.47
N PRO A 138 6.88 12.13 15.66
CA PRO A 138 6.64 11.45 16.93
C PRO A 138 5.28 10.74 17.02
N ALA A 139 4.22 11.40 16.54
CA ALA A 139 2.87 10.82 16.52
C ALA A 139 2.78 9.59 15.60
N THR A 140 3.47 9.59 14.46
CA THR A 140 3.53 8.43 13.57
C THR A 140 4.23 7.27 14.27
N LYS A 141 5.42 7.50 14.84
CA LYS A 141 6.16 6.45 15.58
C LYS A 141 5.34 5.86 16.73
N ALA A 142 4.68 6.72 17.52
CA ALA A 142 3.80 6.30 18.60
C ALA A 142 2.64 5.44 18.09
N CYS A 143 2.01 5.82 16.97
CA CYS A 143 0.95 5.03 16.34
C CYS A 143 1.44 3.63 15.93
N TRP A 144 2.58 3.55 15.25
CA TRP A 144 3.14 2.28 14.79
C TRP A 144 3.61 1.38 15.93
N ALA A 145 4.08 1.96 17.04
CA ALA A 145 4.45 1.21 18.24
C ALA A 145 3.26 0.48 18.91
N MET A 146 2.01 0.89 18.63
CA MET A 146 0.81 0.22 19.13
C MET A 146 0.43 -1.05 18.33
N GLY A 147 1.00 -1.26 17.15
CA GLY A 147 0.60 -2.38 16.29
C GLY A 147 1.09 -3.72 16.84
N ARG A 148 0.21 -4.73 16.75
CA ARG A 148 0.43 -6.06 17.38
C ARG A 148 0.82 -7.16 16.40
N THR A 149 0.92 -6.85 15.11
CA THR A 149 1.23 -7.82 14.05
C THR A 149 2.62 -7.60 13.49
N SER A 150 3.19 -8.61 12.82
CA SER A 150 4.48 -8.49 12.14
C SER A 150 4.51 -7.40 11.06
N MET A 151 3.36 -6.89 10.62
CA MET A 151 3.28 -5.82 9.63
C MET A 151 3.91 -4.52 10.11
N VAL A 152 3.97 -4.27 11.43
CA VAL A 152 4.64 -3.09 11.99
C VAL A 152 6.13 -3.04 11.64
N LYS A 153 6.75 -4.18 11.35
CA LYS A 153 8.16 -4.23 10.95
C LYS A 153 8.40 -3.68 9.55
N ARG A 154 7.36 -3.52 8.72
CA ARG A 154 7.51 -3.04 7.34
C ARG A 154 7.93 -1.57 7.26
N VAL A 155 7.59 -0.75 8.27
CA VAL A 155 7.97 0.67 8.29
C VAL A 155 9.43 0.90 8.68
N THR A 156 10.11 -0.07 9.30
CA THR A 156 11.51 0.12 9.75
C THR A 156 12.48 0.33 8.59
N ILE A 157 12.13 -0.12 7.38
CA ILE A 157 12.91 0.17 6.19
C ILE A 157 13.04 1.67 5.92
N LEU A 158 12.07 2.47 6.37
CA LEU A 158 12.08 3.93 6.25
C LEU A 158 13.05 4.62 7.22
N GLU A 159 13.62 3.88 8.18
CA GLU A 159 14.70 4.38 9.03
C GLU A 159 16.07 4.29 8.34
N GLN A 160 16.16 3.51 7.26
CA GLN A 160 17.39 3.35 6.51
C GLN A 160 17.65 4.58 5.63
N PRO A 161 18.91 5.05 5.54
CA PRO A 161 19.27 6.19 4.71
C PRO A 161 19.06 5.90 3.21
N GLN A 162 19.14 4.63 2.79
CA GLN A 162 18.92 4.20 1.41
C GLN A 162 18.35 2.77 1.37
N ILE A 163 17.46 2.51 0.41
CA ILE A 163 16.71 1.29 0.16
C ILE A 163 17.01 0.84 -1.27
N GLY A 164 17.46 -0.41 -1.43
CA GLY A 164 17.63 -1.02 -2.76
C GLY A 164 19.05 -1.02 -3.31
N ARG A 165 20.07 -0.58 -2.55
CA ARG A 165 21.46 -0.84 -2.93
C ARG A 165 21.70 -2.34 -2.84
N ARG A 166 21.76 -3.04 -3.98
CA ARG A 166 22.44 -4.35 -4.03
C ARG A 166 23.82 -4.13 -3.42
N GLN A 167 24.20 -4.90 -2.42
CA GLN A 167 25.62 -5.07 -2.14
C GLN A 167 26.22 -5.62 -3.43
N VAL A 168 26.97 -4.77 -4.14
CA VAL A 168 27.85 -5.21 -5.20
C VAL A 168 29.00 -5.89 -4.46
N THR A 169 28.88 -7.20 -4.29
CA THR A 169 30.03 -8.11 -4.12
C THR A 169 30.35 -8.69 -5.47
#